data_AF-A0A4W4HKY3-F1
#
_entry.id   AF-A0A4W4HKY3-F1
#
_cell.length_a   1.000
_cell.length_b   1.000
_cell.length_c   1.000
_cell.angle_alpha   90.00
_cell.angle_beta   90.00
_cell.angle_gamma   90.00
#
_symmetry.space_group_name_H-M   'P 1'
#
loop_
_entity.id
_entity.type
_entity.pdbx_description
1 polymer ?
#
loop_
_entity_poly.entity_id
_entity_poly.type
_entity_poly.pdbx_seq_one_letter_code
_entity_poly.pdbx_strand_id
1 'polypeptide(L)'
;MADQQGHANQAHVLFENFVAAKTCKEVRQTFAELCRHLEVDPKDYQHFYIRLKERLNFWKAKELWQKIDKRASHPDYEQGKTCAKTKCLVLGAGPCGLRTAVELALLGARVVLLDKRHSFSRNNVLHLWPYTIRDLRNLGAKKFYGRFCSGSLDHISIRQLQLILLKLVLLLGVEVHMGVKFNGLVEPQESGATGWTASVHPPSRPLSSYQFDVFVSAGGGKFVPAGFKIKELRGKLAIGITANFVNRHSAAEAQVQEISGVARIYNQKFFQNLQTEMG
;
A
#
# COMPACT_ATOMS: atom_id res chain seq x y z
N MET A 1 24.05 42.65 -11.19
CA MET A 1 22.73 43.20 -10.81
C MET A 1 21.72 42.63 -11.80
N ALA A 2 20.73 41.82 -11.47
CA ALA A 2 20.13 41.48 -10.18
C ALA A 2 19.73 39.99 -10.15
N ASP A 3 19.57 39.49 -8.93
CA ASP A 3 19.33 38.11 -8.49
C ASP A 3 18.39 37.24 -9.35
N GLN A 4 18.87 36.06 -9.75
CA GLN A 4 18.06 34.85 -9.86
C GLN A 4 18.44 33.91 -8.71
N GLN A 5 18.08 34.29 -7.48
CA GLN A 5 18.07 33.35 -6.36
C GLN A 5 16.92 32.36 -6.60
N GLY A 6 17.28 31.08 -6.70
CA GLY A 6 16.40 29.98 -7.07
C GLY A 6 15.25 29.79 -6.08
N HIS A 7 14.08 30.31 -6.42
CA HIS A 7 12.83 29.87 -5.82
C HIS A 7 12.59 28.41 -6.23
N ALA A 8 12.78 27.48 -5.31
CA ALA A 8 12.35 26.11 -5.51
C ALA A 8 10.86 26.11 -5.89
N ASN A 9 10.53 25.58 -7.08
CA ASN A 9 9.14 25.44 -7.51
C ASN A 9 8.35 24.74 -6.39
N GLN A 10 7.32 25.40 -5.85
CA GLN A 10 6.55 24.94 -4.71
C GLN A 10 5.99 23.52 -4.93
N ALA A 11 5.60 23.16 -6.15
CA ALA A 11 5.15 21.82 -6.51
C ALA A 11 6.24 20.75 -6.24
N HIS A 12 7.50 21.06 -6.51
CA HIS A 12 8.62 20.14 -6.27
C HIS A 12 8.82 19.89 -4.77
N VAL A 13 8.75 20.95 -3.97
CA VAL A 13 8.85 20.85 -2.50
C VAL A 13 7.70 20.01 -1.93
N LEU A 14 6.47 20.26 -2.38
CA LEU A 14 5.29 19.48 -1.95
C LEU A 14 5.41 18.00 -2.33
N PHE A 15 5.89 17.70 -3.54
CA PHE A 15 6.14 16.31 -3.95
C PHE A 15 7.24 15.64 -3.11
N GLU A 16 8.32 16.36 -2.79
CA GLU A 16 9.37 15.83 -1.91
C GLU A 16 8.85 15.55 -0.50
N ASN A 17 8.01 16.43 0.05
CA ASN A 17 7.34 16.21 1.34
C ASN A 17 6.46 14.95 1.30
N PHE A 18 5.68 14.76 0.23
CA PHE A 18 4.89 13.54 0.02
C PHE A 18 5.76 12.27 -0.04
N VAL A 19 6.87 12.32 -0.79
CA VAL A 19 7.82 11.21 -0.87
C VAL A 19 8.48 10.92 0.48
N ALA A 20 8.80 11.96 1.26
CA ALA A 20 9.49 11.85 2.55
C ALA A 20 8.57 11.46 3.72
N ALA A 21 7.26 11.64 3.60
CA ALA A 21 6.28 11.36 4.65
C ALA A 21 6.40 9.93 5.21
N LYS A 22 6.36 9.79 6.53
CA LYS A 22 6.65 8.55 7.28
C LYS A 22 5.45 7.98 8.03
N THR A 23 4.33 8.68 8.01
CA THR A 23 3.07 8.23 8.61
C THR A 23 1.94 8.25 7.57
N CYS A 24 0.93 7.40 7.77
CA CYS A 24 -0.26 7.38 6.90
C CYS A 24 -0.95 8.76 6.85
N LYS A 25 -1.01 9.45 8.00
CA LYS A 25 -1.57 10.80 8.12
C LYS A 25 -0.79 11.81 7.27
N GLU A 26 0.54 11.88 7.45
CA GLU A 26 1.40 12.78 6.68
C GLU A 26 1.31 12.53 5.17
N VAL A 27 1.34 11.25 4.75
CA VAL A 27 1.23 10.89 3.32
C VAL A 27 -0.06 11.43 2.72
N ARG A 28 -1.19 11.26 3.40
CA ARG A 28 -2.48 11.78 2.92
C ARG A 28 -2.54 13.32 2.92
N GLN A 29 -2.01 13.97 3.95
CA GLN A 29 -2.01 15.44 4.07
C GLN A 29 -1.15 16.10 2.98
N THR A 30 0.11 15.68 2.88
CA THR A 30 1.06 16.19 1.87
C THR A 30 0.59 15.90 0.44
N PHE A 31 -0.06 14.76 0.20
CA PHE A 31 -0.66 14.46 -1.10
C PHE A 31 -1.84 15.38 -1.43
N ALA A 32 -2.72 15.65 -0.46
CA ALA A 32 -3.85 16.55 -0.65
C ALA A 32 -3.39 18.00 -0.91
N GLU A 33 -2.34 18.44 -0.23
CA GLU A 33 -1.69 19.74 -0.48
C GLU A 33 -1.08 19.80 -1.87
N LEU A 34 -0.37 18.75 -2.31
CA LEU A 34 0.17 18.63 -3.66
C LEU A 34 -0.94 18.70 -4.71
N CYS A 35 -2.03 17.93 -4.54
CA CYS A 35 -3.16 17.94 -5.48
C CYS A 35 -3.82 19.31 -5.57
N ARG A 36 -4.01 19.99 -4.42
CA ARG A 36 -4.58 21.35 -4.37
C ARG A 36 -3.69 22.35 -5.09
N HIS A 37 -2.38 22.31 -4.86
CA HIS A 37 -1.43 23.22 -5.51
C HIS A 37 -1.33 22.99 -7.03
N LEU A 38 -1.39 21.73 -7.46
CA LEU A 38 -1.41 21.37 -8.87
C LEU A 38 -2.80 21.48 -9.51
N GLU A 39 -3.84 21.84 -8.75
CA GLU A 39 -5.26 21.90 -9.16
C GLU A 39 -5.71 20.64 -9.93
N VAL A 40 -5.36 19.47 -9.41
CA VAL A 40 -5.83 18.17 -9.91
C VAL A 40 -6.84 17.58 -8.94
N ASP A 41 -7.94 17.04 -9.45
CA ASP A 41 -8.97 16.38 -8.64
C ASP A 41 -8.85 14.86 -8.71
N PRO A 42 -8.48 14.17 -7.62
CA PRO A 42 -8.46 12.71 -7.55
C PRO A 42 -9.79 12.02 -7.87
N LYS A 43 -10.93 12.74 -7.83
CA LYS A 43 -12.24 12.19 -8.20
C LYS A 43 -12.40 11.99 -9.71
N ASP A 44 -11.66 12.73 -10.53
CA ASP A 44 -11.56 12.52 -11.98
C ASP A 44 -10.54 11.39 -12.26
N TYR A 45 -10.81 10.21 -11.71
CA TYR A 45 -9.87 9.08 -11.66
C TYR A 45 -9.34 8.66 -13.04
N GLN A 46 -10.13 8.85 -14.10
CA GLN A 46 -9.76 8.50 -15.48
C GLN A 46 -8.62 9.36 -16.02
N HIS A 47 -8.57 10.64 -15.66
CA HIS A 47 -7.58 11.60 -16.17
C HIS A 47 -6.56 12.02 -15.10
N PHE A 48 -6.80 11.67 -13.83
CA PHE A 48 -6.05 12.15 -12.70
C PHE A 48 -4.54 11.90 -12.82
N TYR A 49 -4.12 10.65 -13.06
CA TYR A 49 -2.70 10.30 -13.13
C TYR A 49 -1.98 11.04 -14.28
N ILE A 50 -2.63 11.15 -15.44
CA ILE A 50 -2.07 11.85 -16.61
C ILE A 50 -1.86 13.32 -16.28
N ARG A 51 -2.89 14.00 -15.76
CA ARG A 51 -2.80 15.42 -15.39
C ARG A 51 -1.80 15.68 -14.26
N LEU A 52 -1.76 14.81 -13.26
CA LEU A 52 -0.80 14.89 -12.17
C LEU A 52 0.63 14.83 -12.70
N LYS A 53 0.92 13.85 -13.58
CA LYS A 53 2.23 13.68 -14.20
C LYS A 53 2.63 14.88 -15.07
N GLU A 54 1.72 15.39 -15.90
CA GLU A 54 1.95 16.55 -16.76
C GLU A 54 2.27 17.81 -15.96
N ARG A 55 1.51 18.07 -14.89
CA ARG A 55 1.72 19.24 -14.02
C ARG A 55 2.92 19.09 -13.07
N LEU A 56 3.43 17.87 -12.89
CA LEU A 56 4.60 17.57 -12.07
C LEU A 56 5.79 17.12 -12.93
N ASN A 57 6.18 17.98 -13.88
CA ASN A 57 7.36 17.79 -14.71
C ASN A 57 8.65 18.12 -13.93
N PHE A 58 9.01 17.20 -13.04
CA PHE A 58 10.11 17.34 -12.09
C PHE A 58 11.15 16.23 -12.28
N TRP A 59 12.43 16.60 -12.35
CA TRP A 59 13.51 15.63 -12.61
C TRP A 59 13.57 14.51 -11.56
N LYS A 60 13.31 14.80 -10.28
CA LYS A 60 13.26 13.76 -9.23
C LYS A 60 12.04 12.85 -9.34
N ALA A 61 11.00 13.23 -10.08
CA ALA A 61 9.79 12.43 -10.28
C ALA A 61 9.84 11.60 -11.59
N LYS A 62 10.68 12.00 -12.55
CA LYS A 62 10.77 11.39 -13.89
C LYS A 62 10.97 9.87 -13.88
N GLU A 63 11.90 9.35 -13.06
CA GLU A 63 12.14 7.90 -12.98
C GLU A 63 10.91 7.14 -12.44
N LEU A 64 10.18 7.73 -11.49
CA LEU A 64 8.96 7.15 -10.94
C LEU A 64 7.89 7.04 -12.02
N TRP A 65 7.68 8.10 -12.80
CA TRP A 65 6.73 8.10 -13.91
C TRP A 65 7.07 7.06 -14.96
N GLN A 66 8.34 6.97 -15.36
CA GLN A 66 8.78 5.96 -16.33
C GLN A 66 8.50 4.52 -15.85
N LYS A 67 8.66 4.26 -14.56
CA LYS A 67 8.37 2.94 -13.96
C LYS A 67 6.87 2.63 -13.96
N ILE A 68 6.04 3.58 -13.53
CA ILE A 68 4.59 3.42 -13.52
C ILE A 68 4.05 3.29 -14.95
N ASP A 69 4.49 4.17 -15.87
CA ASP A 69 4.08 4.15 -17.28
C ASP A 69 4.47 2.83 -17.95
N LYS A 70 5.68 2.30 -17.69
CA LYS A 70 6.12 1.00 -18.20
C LYS A 70 5.26 -0.16 -17.69
N ARG A 71 4.77 -0.08 -16.45
CA ARG A 71 3.82 -1.07 -15.93
C ARG A 71 2.46 -0.89 -16.60
N ALA A 72 1.93 0.33 -16.65
CA ALA A 72 0.63 0.66 -17.24
C ALA A 72 0.53 0.33 -18.73
N SER A 73 1.66 0.32 -19.47
CA SER A 73 1.71 -0.05 -20.88
C SER A 73 1.68 -1.56 -21.14
N HIS A 74 1.59 -2.41 -20.10
CA HIS A 74 1.48 -3.85 -20.31
C HIS A 74 0.18 -4.19 -21.08
N PRO A 75 0.21 -5.09 -22.08
CA PRO A 75 -0.95 -5.40 -22.91
C PRO A 75 -2.22 -5.78 -22.12
N ASP A 76 -2.08 -6.52 -21.02
CA ASP A 76 -3.19 -6.94 -20.15
C ASP A 76 -4.05 -5.79 -19.60
N TYR A 77 -3.51 -4.56 -19.53
CA TYR A 77 -4.26 -3.39 -19.07
C TYR A 77 -5.00 -2.66 -20.19
N GLU A 78 -4.69 -2.96 -21.45
CA GLU A 78 -5.26 -2.30 -22.64
C GLU A 78 -5.31 -0.77 -22.53
N GLN A 79 -4.21 -0.16 -22.04
CA GLN A 79 -4.12 1.29 -21.79
C GLN A 79 -5.16 1.80 -20.78
N GLY A 80 -5.49 1.01 -19.77
CA GLY A 80 -6.48 1.34 -18.74
C GLY A 80 -7.93 1.29 -19.24
N LYS A 81 -8.21 0.52 -20.29
CA LYS A 81 -9.57 0.42 -20.87
C LYS A 81 -10.31 -0.84 -20.44
N THR A 82 -9.61 -1.89 -20.03
CA THR A 82 -10.17 -3.20 -19.68
C THR A 82 -11.31 -3.13 -18.66
N CYS A 83 -11.16 -2.29 -17.64
CA CYS A 83 -12.13 -2.12 -16.56
C CYS A 83 -12.68 -0.69 -16.44
N ALA A 84 -12.65 0.12 -17.51
CA ALA A 84 -12.98 1.55 -17.46
C ALA A 84 -14.37 1.89 -16.86
N LYS A 85 -15.34 0.96 -16.99
CA LYS A 85 -16.71 1.10 -16.47
C LYS A 85 -16.94 0.37 -15.14
N THR A 86 -15.93 -0.34 -14.62
CA THR A 86 -16.04 -1.15 -13.41
C THR A 86 -15.80 -0.31 -12.16
N LYS A 87 -16.66 -0.47 -11.16
CA LYS A 87 -16.52 0.17 -9.84
C LYS A 87 -16.15 -0.87 -8.79
N CYS A 88 -15.05 -0.63 -8.09
CA CYS A 88 -14.46 -1.55 -7.15
C CYS A 88 -14.44 -0.96 -5.73
N LEU A 89 -14.87 -1.76 -4.76
CA LEU A 89 -14.64 -1.51 -3.34
C LEU A 89 -13.58 -2.50 -2.81
N VAL A 90 -12.45 -1.99 -2.34
CA VAL A 90 -11.38 -2.78 -1.71
C VAL A 90 -11.42 -2.58 -0.20
N LEU A 91 -11.55 -3.67 0.56
CA LEU A 91 -11.52 -3.64 2.02
C LEU A 91 -10.14 -3.99 2.57
N GLY A 92 -9.47 -3.02 3.20
CA GLY A 92 -8.23 -3.19 3.94
C GLY A 92 -7.01 -2.57 3.24
N ALA A 93 -6.39 -1.58 3.89
CA ALA A 93 -5.13 -0.96 3.48
C ALA A 93 -3.90 -1.77 3.98
N GLY A 94 -4.02 -3.10 4.04
CA GLY A 94 -2.87 -3.99 4.19
C GLY A 94 -2.03 -4.05 2.90
N PRO A 95 -0.83 -4.65 2.93
CA PRO A 95 -0.02 -4.80 1.72
C PRO A 95 -0.78 -5.41 0.54
N CYS A 96 -1.53 -6.49 0.78
CA CYS A 96 -2.30 -7.17 -0.27
C CYS A 96 -3.41 -6.28 -0.84
N GLY A 97 -4.23 -5.65 0.00
CA GLY A 97 -5.33 -4.79 -0.48
C GLY A 97 -4.84 -3.56 -1.23
N LEU A 98 -3.79 -2.90 -0.75
CA LEU A 98 -3.16 -1.80 -1.49
C LEU A 98 -2.57 -2.28 -2.82
N ARG A 99 -1.89 -3.44 -2.84
CA ARG A 99 -1.32 -4.00 -4.07
C ARG A 99 -2.40 -4.39 -5.08
N THR A 100 -3.53 -4.92 -4.63
CA THR A 100 -4.69 -5.19 -5.49
C THR A 100 -5.29 -3.90 -6.04
N ALA A 101 -5.41 -2.86 -5.21
CA ALA A 101 -5.90 -1.55 -5.67
C ALA A 101 -5.00 -0.94 -6.76
N VAL A 102 -3.67 -1.14 -6.70
CA VAL A 102 -2.76 -0.76 -7.80
C VAL A 102 -3.16 -1.44 -9.11
N GLU A 103 -3.36 -2.76 -9.12
CA GLU A 103 -3.74 -3.47 -10.35
C GLU A 103 -5.10 -3.04 -10.89
N LEU A 104 -6.09 -2.90 -10.01
CA LEU A 104 -7.43 -2.45 -10.41
C LEU A 104 -7.40 -1.03 -11.01
N ALA A 105 -6.59 -0.14 -10.45
CA ALA A 105 -6.41 1.20 -11.01
C ALA A 105 -5.72 1.16 -12.38
N LEU A 106 -4.69 0.32 -12.56
CA LEU A 106 -4.01 0.15 -13.85
C LEU A 106 -4.91 -0.46 -14.93
N LEU A 107 -5.87 -1.32 -14.55
CA LEU A 107 -6.93 -1.82 -15.44
C LEU A 107 -7.96 -0.73 -15.82
N GLY A 108 -7.92 0.44 -15.19
CA GLY A 108 -8.83 1.56 -15.43
C GLY A 108 -10.10 1.57 -14.59
N ALA A 109 -10.23 0.70 -13.59
CA ALA A 109 -11.40 0.67 -12.72
C ALA A 109 -11.47 1.92 -11.82
N ARG A 110 -12.68 2.32 -11.43
CA ARG A 110 -12.86 3.25 -10.31
C ARG A 110 -12.67 2.48 -9.01
N VAL A 111 -11.62 2.81 -8.23
CA VAL A 111 -11.29 2.08 -7.00
C VAL A 111 -11.51 2.96 -5.78
N VAL A 112 -12.37 2.50 -4.86
CA VAL A 112 -12.50 3.03 -3.51
C VAL A 112 -11.93 2.01 -2.53
N LEU A 113 -11.04 2.44 -1.64
CA LEU A 113 -10.42 1.58 -0.62
C LEU A 113 -10.78 2.06 0.78
N LEU A 114 -11.25 1.13 1.63
CA LEU A 114 -11.58 1.41 3.03
C LEU A 114 -10.64 0.69 3.99
N ASP A 115 -10.18 1.36 5.04
CA ASP A 115 -9.53 0.70 6.19
C ASP A 115 -10.04 1.28 7.50
N LYS A 116 -10.34 0.39 8.46
CA LYS A 116 -10.86 0.79 9.78
C LYS A 116 -9.84 1.49 10.67
N ARG A 117 -8.54 1.33 10.41
CA ARG A 117 -7.46 1.93 11.20
C ARG A 117 -7.13 3.31 10.67
N HIS A 118 -6.58 4.16 11.53
CA HIS A 118 -6.09 5.49 11.14
C HIS A 118 -4.58 5.50 10.81
N SER A 119 -3.84 4.46 11.18
CA SER A 119 -2.39 4.44 11.10
C SER A 119 -1.82 3.05 10.78
N PHE A 120 -0.59 3.05 10.27
CA PHE A 120 0.22 1.85 10.05
C PHE A 120 1.20 1.69 11.20
N SER A 121 0.94 0.74 12.09
CA SER A 121 1.65 0.59 13.37
C SER A 121 2.48 -0.70 13.51
N ARG A 122 2.39 -1.63 12.55
CA ARG A 122 3.04 -2.95 12.67
C ARG A 122 4.51 -2.86 12.24
N ASN A 123 5.41 -3.14 13.18
CA ASN A 123 6.86 -3.12 12.96
C ASN A 123 7.43 -4.46 12.50
N ASN A 124 6.71 -5.57 12.72
CA ASN A 124 7.15 -6.90 12.27
C ASN A 124 7.57 -6.87 10.80
N VAL A 125 8.59 -7.68 10.51
CA VAL A 125 9.29 -7.71 9.23
C VAL A 125 8.77 -8.90 8.40
N LEU A 126 8.50 -8.62 7.12
CA LEU A 126 8.09 -9.60 6.14
C LEU A 126 9.30 -9.94 5.26
N HIS A 127 9.60 -11.23 5.14
CA HIS A 127 10.45 -11.72 4.06
C HIS A 127 9.74 -11.53 2.71
N LEU A 128 10.52 -11.23 1.67
CA LEU A 128 10.07 -10.97 0.31
C LEU A 128 10.77 -11.92 -0.65
N TRP A 129 9.98 -12.65 -1.44
CA TRP A 129 10.54 -13.47 -2.50
C TRP A 129 11.12 -12.60 -3.62
N PRO A 130 12.08 -13.11 -4.41
CA PRO A 130 12.73 -12.35 -5.48
C PRO A 130 11.77 -11.66 -6.44
N TYR A 131 10.66 -12.31 -6.81
CA TYR A 131 9.66 -11.72 -7.71
C TYR A 131 8.92 -10.53 -7.07
N THR A 132 8.68 -10.57 -5.76
CA THR A 132 8.02 -9.48 -5.02
C THR A 132 8.94 -8.28 -4.89
N ILE A 133 10.24 -8.52 -4.66
CA ILE A 133 11.26 -7.45 -4.69
C ILE A 133 11.29 -6.80 -6.06
N ARG A 134 11.31 -7.60 -7.14
CA ARG A 134 11.29 -7.10 -8.52
C ARG A 134 10.03 -6.30 -8.83
N ASP A 135 8.86 -6.80 -8.46
CA ASP A 135 7.56 -6.11 -8.62
C ASP A 135 7.59 -4.72 -7.95
N LEU A 136 7.92 -4.66 -6.66
CA LEU A 136 7.97 -3.41 -5.91
C LEU A 136 9.04 -2.44 -6.44
N ARG A 137 10.23 -2.94 -6.83
CA ARG A 137 11.26 -2.10 -7.47
C ARG A 137 10.76 -1.49 -8.79
N ASN A 138 10.06 -2.28 -9.60
CA ASN A 138 9.50 -1.83 -10.87
C ASN A 138 8.31 -0.89 -10.71
N LEU A 139 7.69 -0.84 -9.52
CA LEU A 139 6.67 0.13 -9.13
C LEU A 139 7.25 1.35 -8.38
N GLY A 140 8.58 1.50 -8.35
CA GLY A 140 9.24 2.68 -7.78
C GLY A 140 9.45 2.65 -6.27
N ALA A 141 9.42 1.48 -5.61
CA ALA A 141 9.60 1.39 -4.15
C ALA A 141 10.84 2.11 -3.61
N LYS A 142 11.97 2.08 -4.34
CA LYS A 142 13.19 2.80 -3.95
C LYS A 142 13.03 4.32 -3.89
N LYS A 143 12.10 4.89 -4.68
CA LYS A 143 11.79 6.33 -4.63
C LYS A 143 11.18 6.72 -3.29
N PHE A 144 10.27 5.89 -2.78
CA PHE A 144 9.56 6.12 -1.52
C PHE A 144 10.32 5.62 -0.29
N TYR A 145 11.27 4.70 -0.49
CA TYR A 145 12.10 4.12 0.56
C TYR A 145 13.48 3.76 0.02
N GLY A 146 14.45 4.66 0.18
CA GLY A 146 15.79 4.50 -0.40
C GLY A 146 16.55 3.24 0.07
N ARG A 147 16.19 2.70 1.24
CA ARG A 147 16.77 1.45 1.79
C ARG A 147 16.06 0.19 1.32
N PHE A 148 15.08 0.29 0.42
CA PHE A 148 14.30 -0.85 -0.04
C PHE A 148 15.20 -1.92 -0.70
N CYS A 149 15.36 -3.04 -0.01
CA CYS A 149 16.17 -4.19 -0.44
C CYS A 149 17.54 -3.75 -0.97
N SER A 150 18.27 -2.93 -0.21
CA SER A 150 19.64 -2.53 -0.55
C SER A 150 20.62 -3.67 -0.23
N GLY A 151 21.57 -3.92 -1.13
CA GLY A 151 22.48 -5.07 -1.01
C GLY A 151 21.74 -6.39 -1.12
N SER A 152 21.99 -7.30 -0.18
CA SER A 152 21.37 -8.61 -0.06
C SER A 152 20.06 -8.64 0.74
N LEU A 153 19.58 -7.49 1.24
CA LEU A 153 18.35 -7.44 2.05
C LEU A 153 17.13 -7.88 1.24
N ASP A 154 16.36 -8.81 1.80
CA ASP A 154 15.18 -9.42 1.16
C ASP A 154 13.90 -9.26 1.99
N HIS A 155 13.86 -8.27 2.89
CA HIS A 155 12.74 -8.08 3.80
C HIS A 155 12.37 -6.61 4.01
N ILE A 156 11.18 -6.40 4.56
CA ILE A 156 10.64 -5.06 4.84
C ILE A 156 9.65 -5.10 6.02
N SER A 157 9.65 -4.05 6.86
CA SER A 157 8.60 -3.92 7.88
C SER A 157 7.22 -3.72 7.25
N ILE A 158 6.19 -4.29 7.87
CA ILE A 158 4.81 -4.21 7.35
C ILE A 158 4.39 -2.76 7.11
N ARG A 159 4.62 -1.87 8.10
CA ARG A 159 4.26 -0.45 7.97
C ARG A 159 4.98 0.24 6.82
N GLN A 160 6.23 -0.10 6.53
CA GLN A 160 6.98 0.54 5.46
C GLN A 160 6.46 0.10 4.09
N LEU A 161 6.13 -1.18 3.93
CA LEU A 161 5.47 -1.69 2.73
C LEU A 161 4.11 -1.00 2.51
N GLN A 162 3.32 -0.84 3.57
CA GLN A 162 2.05 -0.12 3.51
C GLN A 162 2.23 1.35 3.08
N LEU A 163 3.26 2.06 3.56
CA LEU A 163 3.53 3.45 3.16
C LEU A 163 3.94 3.56 1.69
N ILE A 164 4.79 2.65 1.21
CA ILE A 164 5.20 2.60 -0.20
C ILE A 164 3.98 2.43 -1.10
N LEU A 165 3.15 1.42 -0.80
CA LEU A 165 1.97 1.12 -1.60
C LEU A 165 0.88 2.18 -1.46
N LEU A 166 0.71 2.80 -0.29
CA LEU A 166 -0.22 3.92 -0.10
C LEU A 166 0.13 5.11 -1.01
N LYS A 167 1.42 5.47 -1.09
CA LYS A 167 1.86 6.55 -1.99
C LYS A 167 1.54 6.20 -3.44
N LEU A 168 1.78 4.96 -3.85
CA LEU A 168 1.51 4.50 -5.21
C LEU A 168 0.01 4.52 -5.56
N VAL A 169 -0.87 4.00 -4.70
CA VAL A 169 -2.31 4.00 -4.99
C VAL A 169 -2.88 5.43 -5.06
N LEU A 170 -2.37 6.35 -4.23
CA LEU A 170 -2.78 7.76 -4.29
C LEU A 170 -2.36 8.40 -5.61
N LEU A 171 -1.14 8.17 -6.08
CA LEU A 171 -0.67 8.65 -7.38
C LEU A 171 -1.51 8.11 -8.55
N LEU A 172 -2.02 6.89 -8.43
CA LEU A 172 -2.89 6.25 -9.42
C LEU A 172 -4.38 6.67 -9.30
N GLY A 173 -4.71 7.62 -8.41
CA GLY A 173 -6.08 8.15 -8.29
C GLY A 173 -7.04 7.25 -7.51
N VAL A 174 -6.53 6.29 -6.73
CA VAL A 174 -7.39 5.47 -5.84
C VAL A 174 -7.92 6.33 -4.70
N GLU A 175 -9.22 6.26 -4.45
CA GLU A 175 -9.88 6.97 -3.36
C GLU A 175 -9.72 6.19 -2.04
N VAL A 176 -8.87 6.66 -1.12
CA VAL A 176 -8.52 5.95 0.12
C VAL A 176 -9.15 6.58 1.36
N HIS A 177 -9.98 5.81 2.08
CA HIS A 177 -10.63 6.21 3.33
C HIS A 177 -10.10 5.40 4.51
N MET A 178 -9.34 6.07 5.38
CA MET A 178 -8.83 5.51 6.63
C MET A 178 -9.77 5.86 7.79
N GLY A 179 -9.84 5.02 8.81
CA GLY A 179 -10.76 5.19 9.94
C GLY A 179 -12.21 4.84 9.63
N VAL A 180 -12.45 4.11 8.54
CA VAL A 180 -13.80 3.71 8.10
C VAL A 180 -13.90 2.19 8.18
N LYS A 181 -14.72 1.71 9.10
CA LYS A 181 -15.04 0.30 9.26
C LYS A 181 -16.14 -0.08 8.29
N PHE A 182 -15.88 -1.08 7.46
CA PHE A 182 -16.91 -1.81 6.72
C PHE A 182 -17.70 -2.70 7.69
N ASN A 183 -19.03 -2.56 7.68
CA ASN A 183 -19.94 -3.35 8.51
C ASN A 183 -20.67 -4.45 7.73
N GLY A 184 -20.87 -4.26 6.42
CA GLY A 184 -21.58 -5.24 5.60
C GLY A 184 -21.89 -4.71 4.21
N LEU A 185 -22.27 -5.63 3.32
CA LEU A 185 -22.87 -5.28 2.04
C LEU A 185 -24.33 -4.88 2.26
N VAL A 186 -24.82 -3.98 1.42
CA VAL A 186 -26.23 -3.62 1.33
C VAL A 186 -26.69 -4.00 -0.07
N GLU A 187 -27.70 -4.86 -0.12
CA GLU A 187 -28.23 -5.42 -1.36
C GLU A 187 -28.96 -4.34 -2.20
N PRO A 188 -28.95 -4.47 -3.54
CA PRO A 188 -29.83 -3.72 -4.42
C PRO A 188 -31.30 -3.78 -3.99
N GLN A 189 -32.06 -2.71 -4.23
CA GLN A 189 -33.51 -2.75 -4.13
C GLN A 189 -34.10 -3.62 -5.26
N GLU A 190 -35.19 -4.33 -4.99
CA GLU A 190 -35.88 -5.18 -5.99
C GLU A 190 -36.32 -4.41 -7.24
N SER A 191 -36.58 -3.11 -7.11
CA SER A 191 -36.92 -2.20 -8.22
C SER A 191 -35.78 -2.00 -9.22
N GLY A 192 -34.55 -2.42 -8.89
CA GLY A 192 -33.36 -2.20 -9.72
C GLY A 192 -32.81 -0.77 -9.71
N ALA A 193 -33.40 0.14 -8.92
CA ALA A 193 -33.03 1.55 -8.89
C ALA A 193 -31.64 1.81 -8.26
N THR A 194 -31.09 0.86 -7.50
CA THR A 194 -29.80 0.98 -6.81
C THR A 194 -28.99 -0.30 -6.93
N GLY A 195 -27.70 -0.21 -7.27
CA GLY A 195 -26.75 -1.32 -7.20
C GLY A 195 -26.26 -1.64 -5.78
N TRP A 196 -25.32 -2.57 -5.67
CA TRP A 196 -24.70 -2.97 -4.40
C TRP A 196 -23.97 -1.80 -3.74
N THR A 197 -24.18 -1.62 -2.44
CA THR A 197 -23.48 -0.61 -1.64
C THR A 197 -22.90 -1.21 -0.36
N ALA A 198 -22.24 -0.40 0.47
CA ALA A 198 -21.63 -0.84 1.72
C ALA A 198 -22.17 -0.03 2.91
N SER A 199 -22.50 -0.76 3.98
CA SER A 199 -22.71 -0.16 5.29
C SER A 199 -21.34 0.11 5.94
N VAL A 200 -21.13 1.36 6.37
CA VAL A 200 -19.86 1.82 6.92
C VAL A 200 -20.03 2.54 8.25
N HIS A 201 -18.99 2.56 9.07
CA HIS A 201 -18.90 3.31 10.31
C HIS A 201 -17.58 4.09 10.41
N PRO A 202 -17.59 5.40 10.73
CA PRO A 202 -18.78 6.23 10.93
C PRO A 202 -19.62 6.38 9.63
N PRO A 203 -20.94 6.59 9.74
CA PRO A 203 -21.78 6.78 8.55
C PRO A 203 -21.32 7.97 7.72
N SER A 204 -21.27 7.78 6.40
CA SER A 204 -20.83 8.80 5.45
C SER A 204 -21.70 8.69 4.20
N ARG A 205 -22.45 9.74 3.85
CA ARG A 205 -23.35 9.70 2.68
C ARG A 205 -22.59 9.35 1.39
N PRO A 206 -21.45 9.98 1.03
CA PRO A 206 -20.73 9.65 -0.19
C PRO A 206 -20.30 8.18 -0.28
N LEU A 207 -19.87 7.59 0.85
CA LEU A 207 -19.45 6.19 0.90
C LEU A 207 -20.63 5.21 0.90
N SER A 208 -21.71 5.57 1.59
CA SER A 208 -22.90 4.72 1.69
C SER A 208 -23.71 4.72 0.39
N SER A 209 -23.62 5.80 -0.41
CA SER A 209 -24.21 5.88 -1.75
C SER A 209 -23.31 5.36 -2.86
N TYR A 210 -22.05 4.98 -2.56
CA TYR A 210 -21.13 4.48 -3.56
C TYR A 210 -21.54 3.06 -3.98
N GLN A 211 -22.04 2.96 -5.22
CA GLN A 211 -22.39 1.69 -5.83
C GLN A 211 -21.18 1.06 -6.50
N PHE A 212 -20.98 -0.24 -6.31
CA PHE A 212 -19.86 -0.99 -6.86
C PHE A 212 -20.30 -2.36 -7.38
N ASP A 213 -19.59 -2.84 -8.41
CA ASP A 213 -19.84 -4.13 -9.07
C ASP A 213 -18.86 -5.20 -8.58
N VAL A 214 -17.72 -4.77 -8.05
CA VAL A 214 -16.65 -5.64 -7.56
C VAL A 214 -16.33 -5.29 -6.11
N PHE A 215 -16.37 -6.31 -5.25
CA PHE A 215 -15.92 -6.20 -3.87
C PHE A 215 -14.71 -7.11 -3.64
N VAL A 216 -13.60 -6.54 -3.21
CA VAL A 216 -12.38 -7.27 -2.86
C VAL A 216 -12.14 -7.19 -1.36
N SER A 217 -12.31 -8.31 -0.66
CA SER A 217 -11.98 -8.40 0.76
C SER A 217 -10.51 -8.73 0.99
N ALA A 218 -9.74 -7.75 1.42
CA ALA A 218 -8.37 -7.89 1.93
C ALA A 218 -8.27 -7.54 3.43
N GLY A 219 -9.35 -7.83 4.19
CA GLY A 219 -9.51 -7.47 5.61
C GLY A 219 -8.60 -8.23 6.60
N GLY A 220 -7.71 -9.09 6.10
CA GLY A 220 -6.81 -9.94 6.89
C GLY A 220 -7.48 -11.16 7.49
N GLY A 221 -6.72 -11.99 8.21
CA GLY A 221 -7.16 -13.32 8.66
C GLY A 221 -8.31 -13.38 9.67
N LYS A 222 -8.92 -12.24 10.06
CA LYS A 222 -10.04 -12.19 11.01
C LYS A 222 -11.35 -11.69 10.39
N PHE A 223 -11.36 -11.37 9.10
CA PHE A 223 -12.56 -10.91 8.41
C PHE A 223 -12.72 -11.65 7.09
N VAL A 224 -13.87 -12.31 6.96
CA VAL A 224 -14.28 -13.02 5.76
C VAL A 224 -15.73 -12.61 5.48
N PRO A 225 -16.07 -12.15 4.26
CA PRO A 225 -17.45 -11.80 3.92
C PRO A 225 -18.40 -12.99 4.06
N ALA A 226 -19.68 -12.71 4.27
CA ALA A 226 -20.71 -13.74 4.27
C ALA A 226 -20.70 -14.54 2.94
N GLY A 227 -21.01 -15.83 3.01
CA GLY A 227 -20.99 -16.75 1.87
C GLY A 227 -19.67 -17.49 1.63
N PHE A 228 -18.55 -17.01 2.19
CA PHE A 228 -17.26 -17.71 2.09
C PHE A 228 -17.07 -18.70 3.25
N LYS A 229 -16.74 -19.95 2.92
CA LYS A 229 -16.42 -21.00 3.91
C LYS A 229 -14.93 -20.99 4.23
N ILE A 230 -14.58 -20.99 5.52
CA ILE A 230 -13.20 -21.08 6.00
C ILE A 230 -12.88 -22.55 6.28
N LYS A 231 -11.76 -23.04 5.75
CA LYS A 231 -11.20 -24.34 6.12
C LYS A 231 -10.16 -24.14 7.21
N GLU A 232 -10.44 -24.65 8.41
CA GLU A 232 -9.50 -24.62 9.52
C GLU A 232 -8.85 -26.01 9.68
N LEU A 233 -7.52 -26.05 9.71
CA LEU A 233 -6.74 -27.25 10.00
C LEU A 233 -5.95 -27.00 11.28
N ARG A 234 -6.22 -27.79 12.32
CA ARG A 234 -5.52 -27.69 13.59
C ARG A 234 -4.41 -28.74 13.65
N GLY A 235 -3.16 -28.26 13.66
CA GLY A 235 -1.98 -29.09 13.89
C GLY A 235 -1.62 -29.23 15.38
N LYS A 236 -0.36 -29.58 15.66
CA LYS A 236 0.20 -29.51 17.01
C LYS A 236 0.17 -28.08 17.52
N LEU A 237 0.10 -27.93 18.85
CA LEU A 237 0.22 -26.61 19.48
C LEU A 237 1.58 -25.99 19.09
N ALA A 238 1.53 -24.79 18.53
CA ALA A 238 2.69 -24.00 18.17
C ALA A 238 2.46 -22.55 18.57
N ILE A 239 3.40 -21.97 19.31
CA ILE A 239 3.33 -20.59 19.79
C ILE A 239 4.46 -19.81 19.13
N GLY A 240 4.11 -18.82 18.30
CA GLY A 240 5.08 -17.92 17.68
C GLY A 240 5.25 -16.64 18.50
N ILE A 241 6.49 -16.27 18.80
CA ILE A 241 6.83 -15.02 19.49
C ILE A 241 7.61 -14.13 18.51
N THR A 242 7.25 -12.85 18.44
CA THR A 242 7.98 -11.86 17.63
C THR A 242 8.41 -10.70 18.52
N ALA A 243 9.67 -10.29 18.42
CA ALA A 243 10.21 -9.14 19.13
C ALA A 243 10.81 -8.13 18.14
N ASN A 244 10.77 -6.85 18.48
CA ASN A 244 11.43 -5.79 17.73
C ASN A 244 12.26 -4.96 18.72
N PHE A 245 13.55 -4.82 18.45
CA PHE A 245 14.45 -3.97 19.23
C PHE A 245 14.83 -2.73 18.41
N VAL A 246 15.25 -1.66 19.10
CA VAL A 246 15.71 -0.45 18.44
C VAL A 246 17.03 -0.73 17.73
N ASN A 247 17.09 -0.47 16.42
CA ASN A 247 18.33 -0.48 15.64
C ASN A 247 18.84 0.96 15.49
N ARG A 248 20.02 1.25 16.06
CA ARG A 248 20.64 2.59 16.01
C ARG A 248 21.51 2.80 14.78
N HIS A 249 21.68 1.77 13.95
CA HIS A 249 22.51 1.78 12.75
C HIS A 249 23.99 2.07 13.03
N SER A 250 24.50 1.64 14.19
CA SER A 250 25.94 1.67 14.48
C SER A 250 26.70 0.67 13.61
N ALA A 251 28.01 0.87 13.45
CA ALA A 251 28.86 -0.06 12.73
C ALA A 251 28.83 -1.47 13.37
N ALA A 252 28.81 -1.55 14.70
CA ALA A 252 28.72 -2.82 15.42
C ALA A 252 27.41 -3.57 15.13
N GLU A 253 26.25 -2.88 15.17
CA GLU A 253 24.95 -3.49 14.81
C GLU A 253 24.92 -3.97 13.35
N ALA A 254 25.57 -3.26 12.43
CA ALA A 254 25.59 -3.59 11.01
C ALA A 254 26.44 -4.83 10.67
N GLN A 255 27.39 -5.22 11.52
CA GLN A 255 28.22 -6.42 11.33
C GLN A 255 27.56 -7.71 11.80
N VAL A 256 26.48 -7.62 12.60
CA VAL A 256 25.76 -8.81 13.07
C VAL A 256 25.00 -9.44 11.91
N GLN A 257 25.28 -10.72 11.64
CA GLN A 257 24.66 -11.46 10.55
C GLN A 257 23.18 -11.76 10.81
N GLU A 258 22.37 -11.69 9.76
CA GLU A 258 20.96 -12.08 9.83
C GLU A 258 20.81 -13.60 9.92
N ILE A 259 19.73 -14.03 10.59
CA ILE A 259 19.36 -15.44 10.70
C ILE A 259 18.11 -15.66 9.84
N SER A 260 18.29 -16.21 8.62
CA SER A 260 17.21 -16.42 7.63
C SER A 260 16.20 -17.53 7.99
N GLY A 261 16.48 -18.25 9.08
CA GLY A 261 15.68 -19.35 9.58
C GLY A 261 16.61 -20.42 10.16
N VAL A 262 16.52 -20.64 11.47
CA VAL A 262 17.26 -21.71 12.15
C VAL A 262 16.24 -22.65 12.77
N ALA A 263 16.20 -23.89 12.26
CA ALA A 263 15.30 -24.92 12.76
C ALA A 263 16.04 -25.87 13.69
N ARG A 264 15.36 -26.30 14.77
CA ARG A 264 15.91 -27.25 15.76
C ARG A 264 16.39 -28.55 15.16
N ILE A 265 15.75 -29.01 14.08
CA ILE A 265 16.11 -30.24 13.36
C ILE A 265 17.55 -30.17 12.84
N TYR A 266 17.96 -29.02 12.32
CA TYR A 266 19.29 -28.84 11.71
C TYR A 266 20.34 -28.27 12.67
N ASN A 267 19.92 -27.57 13.74
CA ASN A 267 20.81 -26.87 14.66
C ASN A 267 20.63 -27.35 16.11
N GLN A 268 20.58 -28.67 16.33
CA GLN A 268 20.23 -29.26 17.62
C GLN A 268 21.13 -28.77 18.77
N LYS A 269 22.45 -28.69 18.55
CA LYS A 269 23.41 -28.23 19.56
C LYS A 269 23.12 -26.80 20.03
N PHE A 270 22.82 -25.89 19.11
CA PHE A 270 22.47 -24.50 19.45
C PHE A 270 21.23 -24.44 20.37
N PHE A 271 20.16 -25.16 20.01
CA PHE A 271 18.93 -25.16 20.80
C PHE A 271 19.07 -25.92 22.13
N GLN A 272 19.88 -26.98 22.19
CA GLN A 272 20.18 -27.68 23.45
C GLN A 272 20.94 -26.78 24.43
N ASN A 273 21.95 -26.05 23.94
CA ASN A 273 22.69 -25.09 24.76
C ASN A 273 21.77 -23.99 25.27
N LEU A 274 20.96 -23.40 24.39
CA LEU A 274 19.99 -22.37 24.78
C LEU A 274 19.03 -22.85 25.87
N GLN A 275 18.51 -24.08 25.73
CA GLN A 275 17.62 -24.68 26.74
C GLN A 275 18.33 -24.94 28.07
N THR A 276 19.58 -25.34 28.03
CA THR A 276 20.38 -25.65 29.24
C THR A 276 20.72 -24.36 30.00
N GLU A 277 21.04 -23.29 29.29
CA GLU A 277 21.49 -22.02 29.87
C GLU A 277 20.33 -21.11 30.28
N MET A 278 19.20 -21.12 29.56
CA MET A 278 18.13 -20.12 29.69
C MET A 278 16.75 -20.68 30.01
N GLY A 279 16.58 -22.01 30.06
CA GLY A 279 15.29 -22.70 30.26
C GLY A 279 14.48 -22.94 28.98
#